data_AF-A0A0B7IIZ7-F1
#
_entry.id   AF-A0A0B7IIZ7-F1
#
_cell.length_a   1.000
_cell.length_b   1.000
_cell.length_c   1.000
_cell.angle_alpha   90.00
_cell.angle_beta   90.00
_cell.angle_gamma   90.00
#
_symmetry.space_group_name_H-M   'P 1'
#
loop_
_entity.id
_entity.type
_entity.pdbx_description
1 polymer ?
#
loop_
_entity_poly.entity_id
_entity_poly.type
_entity_poly.pdbx_seq_one_letter_code
_entity_poly.pdbx_strand_id
1 'polypeptide(L)'
;MYIRHLSFCKILFKGDTLAAKTLEFAGERKYAYASWHQQVSNFYGQLLGNSEFLAKVGTINIKQTDLEAQKTALQELSTLKENQKKEAGEAQKATEIRDEALDKLYPIYTELVAYAKVLFQDDQILEALGIVVKR
;
A
#
# COMPACT_ATOMS: atom_id res chain seq x y z
N MET A 1 -5.71 7.76 16.87
CA MET A 1 -5.60 6.95 18.11
C MET A 1 -4.19 7.01 18.72
N TYR A 2 -3.15 6.59 17.98
CA TYR A 2 -1.76 6.56 18.45
C TYR A 2 -1.25 7.84 19.13
N ILE A 3 -1.37 9.01 18.47
CA ILE A 3 -0.90 10.29 19.04
C ILE A 3 -1.54 10.59 20.40
N ARG A 4 -2.81 10.22 20.59
CA ARG A 4 -3.51 10.38 21.86
C ARG A 4 -2.92 9.48 22.96
N HIS A 5 -2.73 8.19 22.67
CA HIS A 5 -2.08 7.26 23.61
C HIS A 5 -0.65 7.70 23.95
N LEU A 6 0.10 8.18 22.95
CA LEU A 6 1.45 8.71 23.14
C LEU A 6 1.44 9.92 24.08
N SER A 7 0.54 10.88 23.87
CA SER A 7 0.40 12.06 24.73
C SER A 7 0.02 11.69 26.16
N PHE A 8 -0.85 10.70 26.35
CA PHE A 8 -1.15 10.19 27.68
C PHE A 8 0.06 9.52 28.33
N CYS A 9 0.83 8.73 27.59
CA CYS A 9 2.06 8.13 28.12
C CYS A 9 3.08 9.19 28.52
N LYS A 10 3.23 10.29 27.75
CA LYS A 10 4.11 11.41 28.13
C LYS A 10 3.74 12.01 29.49
N ILE A 11 2.46 12.10 29.79
CA ILE A 11 1.96 12.65 31.07
C ILE A 11 2.13 11.61 32.19
N LEU A 12 1.71 10.37 31.95
CA LEU A 12 1.66 9.30 32.94
C LEU A 12 3.05 8.79 33.36
N PHE A 13 4.01 8.78 32.44
CA PHE A 13 5.39 8.37 32.65
C PHE A 13 6.34 9.57 32.78
N LYS A 14 5.82 10.75 33.17
CA LYS A 14 6.65 11.94 33.36
C LYS A 14 7.75 11.66 34.40
N GLY A 15 9.00 11.91 34.03
CA GLY A 15 10.19 11.65 34.87
C GLY A 15 10.73 10.22 34.80
N ASP A 16 10.02 9.30 34.16
CA ASP A 16 10.46 7.92 33.95
C ASP A 16 11.30 7.81 32.67
N THR A 17 12.63 7.85 32.85
CA THR A 17 13.57 7.81 31.73
C THR A 17 13.60 6.46 31.02
N LEU A 18 13.32 5.37 31.75
CA LEU A 18 13.24 4.03 31.19
C LEU A 18 12.03 3.93 30.27
N ALA A 19 10.84 4.33 30.75
CA ALA A 19 9.64 4.34 29.94
C ALA A 19 9.76 5.28 28.73
N ALA A 20 10.39 6.46 28.90
CA ALA A 20 10.62 7.39 27.80
C ALA A 20 11.47 6.80 26.67
N LYS A 21 12.49 6.02 27.03
CA LYS A 21 13.35 5.32 26.08
C LYS A 21 12.64 4.13 25.45
N THR A 22 12.04 3.27 26.25
CA THR A 22 11.42 2.01 25.80
C THR A 22 10.19 2.24 24.92
N LEU A 23 9.33 3.19 25.28
CA LEU A 23 8.13 3.55 24.50
C LEU A 23 8.44 4.60 23.41
N GLU A 24 9.67 5.11 23.37
CA GLU A 24 10.13 6.17 22.47
C GLU A 24 9.20 7.40 22.44
N PHE A 25 8.48 7.72 23.53
CA PHE A 25 7.49 8.81 23.48
C PHE A 25 8.14 10.19 23.46
N ALA A 26 9.39 10.33 23.90
CA ALA A 26 10.10 11.61 23.97
C ALA A 26 10.85 11.99 22.67
N GLY A 27 11.05 11.05 21.75
CA GLY A 27 11.81 11.27 20.52
C GLY A 27 11.00 11.85 19.36
N GLU A 28 11.69 12.12 18.24
CA GLU A 28 11.07 12.59 16.99
C GLU A 28 10.11 11.56 16.39
N ARG A 29 9.05 12.08 15.75
CA ARG A 29 8.09 11.24 15.04
C ARG A 29 8.57 10.96 13.62
N LYS A 30 8.47 9.69 13.23
CA LYS A 30 8.78 9.27 11.87
C LYS A 30 7.59 9.54 10.94
N TYR A 31 7.87 10.07 9.76
CA TYR A 31 6.86 10.39 8.73
C TYR A 31 6.84 9.37 7.58
N ALA A 32 8.02 8.85 7.21
CA ALA A 32 8.10 7.80 6.20
C ALA A 32 7.37 6.54 6.69
N TYR A 33 6.51 5.96 5.85
CA TYR A 33 5.62 4.87 6.24
C TYR A 33 6.33 3.74 6.99
N ALA A 34 7.45 3.23 6.47
CA ALA A 34 8.13 2.08 7.06
C ALA A 34 8.65 2.40 8.47
N SER A 35 9.29 3.55 8.62
CA SER A 35 9.81 4.02 9.91
C SER A 35 8.67 4.38 10.89
N TRP A 36 7.59 4.98 10.40
CA TRP A 36 6.39 5.27 11.18
C TRP A 36 5.72 3.99 11.67
N HIS A 37 5.47 3.03 10.78
CA HIS A 37 4.80 1.78 11.10
C HIS A 37 5.62 0.99 12.13
N GLN A 38 6.95 0.92 11.96
CA GLN A 38 7.83 0.30 12.94
C GLN A 38 7.75 1.00 14.31
N GLN A 39 7.80 2.33 14.33
CA GLN A 39 7.75 3.11 15.56
C GLN A 39 6.43 2.91 16.32
N VAL A 40 5.30 2.90 15.60
CA VAL A 40 3.98 2.68 16.21
C VAL A 40 3.81 1.23 16.66
N SER A 41 4.28 0.26 15.87
CA SER A 41 4.23 -1.17 16.22
C SER A 41 5.08 -1.48 17.45
N ASN A 42 6.27 -0.90 17.54
CA ASN A 42 7.12 -1.00 18.72
C ASN A 42 6.42 -0.42 19.95
N PHE A 43 5.83 0.78 19.85
CA PHE A 43 5.11 1.41 20.96
C PHE A 43 4.03 0.50 21.55
N TYR A 44 3.15 -0.06 20.71
CA TYR A 44 2.10 -0.96 21.20
C TYR A 44 2.64 -2.32 21.65
N GLY A 45 3.67 -2.84 20.99
CA GLY A 45 4.34 -4.08 21.39
C GLY A 45 4.97 -3.97 22.78
N GLN A 46 5.63 -2.84 23.08
CA GLN A 46 6.24 -2.58 24.39
C GLN A 46 5.20 -2.35 25.48
N LEU A 47 4.10 -1.65 25.18
CA LEU A 47 3.00 -1.49 26.15
C LEU A 47 2.34 -2.83 26.52
N LEU A 48 2.12 -3.72 25.55
CA LEU A 48 1.52 -5.03 25.80
C LEU A 48 2.50 -6.03 26.40
N GLY A 49 3.79 -5.91 26.07
CA GLY A 49 4.84 -6.84 26.52
C GLY A 49 5.37 -6.54 27.92
N ASN A 50 5.06 -5.38 28.50
CA ASN A 50 5.50 -4.99 29.83
C ASN A 50 4.28 -4.84 30.76
N SER A 51 4.15 -5.75 31.73
CA SER A 51 3.02 -5.79 32.66
C SER A 51 2.91 -4.54 33.55
N GLU A 52 4.04 -3.93 33.93
CA GLU A 52 4.06 -2.68 34.71
C GLU A 52 3.52 -1.51 33.87
N PHE A 53 3.94 -1.41 32.61
CA PHE A 53 3.44 -0.37 31.70
C PHE A 53 1.96 -0.55 31.43
N LEU A 54 1.51 -1.78 31.18
CA LEU A 54 0.11 -2.13 30.97
C LEU A 54 -0.76 -1.77 32.17
N ALA A 55 -0.31 -2.14 33.39
CA ALA A 55 -1.01 -1.80 34.62
C ALA A 55 -1.12 -0.28 34.79
N LYS A 56 -0.04 0.46 34.51
CA LYS A 56 -0.02 1.92 34.63
C LYS A 56 -0.98 2.58 33.66
N VAL A 57 -0.95 2.23 32.37
CA VAL A 57 -1.89 2.82 31.39
C VAL A 57 -3.35 2.42 31.65
N GLY A 58 -3.57 1.28 32.30
CA GLY A 58 -4.90 0.89 32.78
C GLY A 58 -5.52 1.88 33.76
N THR A 59 -4.71 2.61 34.54
CA THR A 59 -5.20 3.63 35.50
C THR A 59 -5.92 4.81 34.85
N ILE A 60 -5.67 5.05 33.56
CA ILE A 60 -6.27 6.13 32.77
C ILE A 60 -7.25 5.59 31.71
N ASN A 61 -7.82 4.41 31.95
CA ASN A 61 -8.82 3.77 31.09
C ASN A 61 -8.31 3.44 29.67
N ILE A 62 -7.00 3.23 29.50
CA ILE A 62 -6.46 2.56 28.29
C ILE A 62 -6.45 1.07 28.58
N LYS A 63 -7.40 0.33 27.99
CA LYS A 63 -7.55 -1.10 28.27
C LYS A 63 -6.62 -1.92 27.38
N GLN A 64 -6.24 -3.10 27.87
CA GLN A 64 -5.47 -4.06 27.07
C GLN A 64 -6.16 -4.36 25.73
N THR A 65 -7.48 -4.52 25.74
CA THR A 65 -8.28 -4.75 24.52
C THR A 65 -8.14 -3.64 23.49
N ASP A 66 -8.03 -2.38 23.93
CA ASP A 66 -7.84 -1.24 23.02
C ASP A 66 -6.47 -1.30 22.36
N LEU A 67 -5.43 -1.65 23.13
CA LEU A 67 -4.06 -1.78 22.65
C LEU A 67 -3.90 -2.96 21.69
N GLU A 68 -4.53 -4.10 22.01
CA GLU A 68 -4.58 -5.28 21.13
C GLU A 68 -5.29 -4.95 19.82
N ALA A 69 -6.42 -4.25 19.86
CA ALA A 69 -7.10 -3.80 18.65
C ALA A 69 -6.21 -2.91 17.77
N GLN A 70 -5.40 -2.01 18.37
CA GLN A 70 -4.45 -1.21 17.61
C GLN A 70 -3.32 -2.06 17.02
N LYS A 71 -2.82 -3.07 17.75
CA LYS A 71 -1.80 -4.00 17.25
C LYS A 71 -2.33 -4.82 16.06
N THR A 72 -3.55 -5.34 16.16
CA THR A 72 -4.21 -6.06 15.07
C THR A 72 -4.38 -5.16 13.84
N ALA A 73 -4.87 -3.94 14.01
CA ALA A 73 -5.02 -2.99 12.90
C ALA A 73 -3.69 -2.67 12.20
N LEU A 74 -2.57 -2.63 12.93
CA LEU A 74 -1.24 -2.44 12.34
C LEU A 74 -0.77 -3.66 11.55
N GLN A 75 -1.11 -4.88 12.00
CA GLN A 75 -0.82 -6.11 11.26
C GLN A 75 -1.65 -6.18 9.98
N GLU A 76 -2.94 -5.88 10.05
CA GLU A 76 -3.82 -5.78 8.89
C GLU A 76 -3.31 -4.76 7.87
N LEU A 77 -2.86 -3.60 8.34
CA LEU A 77 -2.27 -2.57 7.47
C LEU A 77 -1.01 -3.08 6.74
N SER A 78 -0.16 -3.88 7.41
CA SER A 78 0.99 -4.51 6.76
C SER A 78 0.54 -5.47 5.65
N THR A 79 -0.42 -6.34 5.94
CA THR A 79 -0.97 -7.29 4.96
C THR A 79 -1.59 -6.57 3.76
N LEU A 80 -2.38 -5.52 3.99
CA LEU A 80 -2.97 -4.72 2.92
C LEU A 80 -1.90 -4.09 2.01
N LYS A 81 -0.80 -3.61 2.61
CA LYS A 81 0.28 -3.01 1.83
C LYS A 81 1.09 -4.02 1.04
N GLU A 82 1.31 -5.21 1.58
CA GLU A 82 1.93 -6.32 0.86
C GLU A 82 1.08 -6.76 -0.33
N ASN A 83 -0.25 -6.87 -0.14
CA ASN A 83 -1.19 -7.19 -1.21
C ASN A 83 -1.19 -6.12 -2.29
N GLN A 84 -1.27 -4.83 -1.93
CA GLN A 84 -1.18 -3.73 -2.89
C GLN A 84 0.10 -3.80 -3.73
N LYS A 85 1.25 -4.08 -3.11
CA LYS A 85 2.53 -4.21 -3.82
C LYS A 85 2.52 -5.38 -4.80
N LYS A 86 1.92 -6.51 -4.41
CA LYS A 86 1.77 -7.68 -5.27
C LYS A 86 0.89 -7.36 -6.48
N GLU A 87 -0.29 -6.80 -6.25
CA GLU A 87 -1.25 -6.42 -7.30
C GLU A 87 -0.65 -5.44 -8.30
N ALA A 88 0.11 -4.44 -7.82
CA ALA A 88 0.81 -3.50 -8.69
C ALA A 88 1.86 -4.19 -9.59
N GLY A 89 2.61 -5.15 -9.05
CA GLY A 89 3.57 -5.94 -9.83
C GLY A 89 2.90 -6.84 -10.86
N GLU A 90 1.77 -7.46 -10.51
CA GLU A 90 0.97 -8.27 -11.44
C GLU A 90 0.38 -7.43 -12.57
N ALA A 91 -0.13 -6.23 -12.27
CA ALA A 91 -0.64 -5.29 -13.26
C ALA A 91 0.46 -4.79 -14.22
N GLN A 92 1.65 -4.49 -13.68
CA GLN A 92 2.81 -4.11 -14.49
C GLN A 92 3.20 -5.26 -15.44
N LYS A 93 3.34 -6.48 -14.93
CA LYS A 93 3.68 -7.65 -15.74
C LYS A 93 2.64 -7.92 -16.83
N ALA A 94 1.35 -7.79 -16.53
CA ALA A 94 0.29 -7.94 -17.53
C ALA A 94 0.37 -6.87 -18.63
N THR A 95 0.75 -5.64 -18.27
CA THR A 95 0.96 -4.53 -19.21
C THR A 95 2.15 -4.83 -20.13
N GLU A 96 3.28 -5.26 -19.58
CA GLU A 96 4.47 -5.65 -20.34
C GLU A 96 4.15 -6.78 -21.34
N ILE A 97 3.46 -7.83 -20.89
CA ILE A 97 3.05 -8.95 -21.77
C ILE A 97 2.14 -8.48 -22.91
N ARG A 98 1.17 -7.61 -22.60
CA ARG A 98 0.26 -7.04 -23.61
C ARG A 98 1.04 -6.22 -24.63
N ASP A 99 1.92 -5.35 -24.17
CA ASP A 99 2.66 -4.42 -25.03
C ASP A 99 3.63 -5.19 -25.94
N GLU A 100 4.33 -6.20 -25.41
CA GLU A 100 5.16 -7.09 -26.23
C GLU A 100 4.37 -7.83 -27.31
N ALA A 101 3.13 -8.24 -27.02
CA ALA A 101 2.27 -8.89 -27.99
C ALA A 101 1.79 -7.90 -29.07
N LEU A 102 1.45 -6.67 -28.67
CA LEU A 102 1.04 -5.61 -29.58
C LEU A 102 2.20 -5.16 -30.48
N ASP A 103 3.41 -5.00 -29.95
CA ASP A 103 4.59 -4.61 -30.73
C ASP A 103 4.90 -5.62 -31.84
N LYS A 104 4.64 -6.90 -31.60
CA LYS A 104 4.79 -7.97 -32.62
C LYS A 104 3.66 -7.94 -33.64
N LEU A 105 2.42 -7.75 -33.20
CA LEU A 105 1.23 -7.84 -34.06
C LEU A 105 1.02 -6.58 -34.89
N TYR A 106 1.23 -5.41 -34.31
CA TYR A 106 0.84 -4.12 -34.88
C TYR A 106 1.52 -3.81 -36.23
N PRO A 107 2.82 -4.06 -36.43
CA PRO A 107 3.46 -3.86 -37.74
C PRO A 107 2.84 -4.76 -38.82
N ILE A 108 2.60 -6.04 -38.49
CA ILE A 108 2.02 -7.04 -39.41
C ILE A 108 0.60 -6.63 -39.79
N TYR A 109 -0.19 -6.25 -38.79
CA TYR A 109 -1.55 -5.77 -39.01
C TYR A 109 -1.58 -4.50 -39.87
N THR A 110 -0.68 -3.56 -39.59
CA THR A 110 -0.60 -2.29 -40.33
C THR A 110 -0.21 -2.53 -41.79
N GLU A 111 0.74 -3.43 -42.05
CA GLU A 111 1.15 -3.83 -43.40
C GLU A 111 -0.01 -4.52 -44.14
N LEU A 112 -0.71 -5.47 -43.50
CA LEU A 112 -1.89 -6.12 -44.06
C LEU A 112 -2.97 -5.09 -44.46
N VAL A 113 -3.27 -4.15 -43.56
CA VAL A 113 -4.25 -3.07 -43.82
C VAL A 113 -3.80 -2.18 -44.98
N ALA A 114 -2.51 -1.89 -45.09
CA ALA A 114 -1.97 -1.10 -46.19
C ALA A 114 -2.15 -1.82 -47.54
N TYR A 115 -1.81 -3.11 -47.64
CA TYR A 115 -2.04 -3.89 -48.85
C TYR A 115 -3.53 -4.02 -49.19
N ALA A 116 -4.38 -4.28 -48.18
CA ALA A 116 -5.82 -4.38 -48.39
C ALA A 116 -6.37 -3.08 -49.00
N LYS A 117 -5.97 -1.91 -48.48
CA LYS A 117 -6.41 -0.60 -49.02
C LYS A 117 -6.00 -0.36 -50.46
N VAL A 118 -4.84 -0.88 -50.88
CA VAL A 118 -4.37 -0.76 -52.27
C VAL A 118 -5.12 -1.73 -53.19
N LEU A 119 -5.31 -2.98 -52.76
CA LEU A 119 -5.93 -4.04 -53.58
C LEU A 119 -7.44 -3.85 -53.76
N PHE A 120 -8.12 -3.42 -52.70
CA PHE A 120 -9.57 -3.30 -52.62
C PHE A 120 -10.01 -1.83 -52.63
N GLN A 121 -9.28 -0.99 -53.38
CA GLN A 121 -9.60 0.43 -53.47
C GLN A 121 -11.04 0.60 -53.96
N ASP A 122 -11.83 1.42 -53.24
CA ASP A 122 -13.24 1.69 -53.51
C ASP A 122 -14.18 0.47 -53.43
N ASP A 123 -13.70 -0.66 -52.90
CA ASP A 123 -14.46 -1.90 -52.72
C ASP A 123 -15.02 -1.99 -51.27
N GLN A 124 -16.27 -2.46 -51.16
CA GLN A 124 -16.94 -2.70 -49.88
C GLN A 124 -16.25 -3.78 -49.03
N ILE A 125 -15.40 -4.61 -49.62
CA ILE A 125 -14.56 -5.59 -48.92
C ILE A 125 -13.75 -4.95 -47.78
N LEU A 126 -13.30 -3.69 -47.91
CA LEU A 126 -12.58 -2.99 -46.84
C LEU A 126 -13.45 -2.79 -45.58
N GLU A 127 -14.73 -2.46 -45.76
CA GLU A 127 -15.69 -2.29 -44.66
C GLU A 127 -15.99 -3.65 -43.99
N ALA A 128 -16.10 -4.71 -44.79
CA ALA A 128 -16.27 -6.08 -44.28
C ALA A 128 -15.05 -6.56 -43.47
N LEU A 129 -13.85 -6.09 -43.80
CA LEU A 129 -12.62 -6.30 -43.02
C LEU A 129 -12.50 -5.38 -41.79
N GLY A 130 -13.49 -4.51 -41.53
CA GLY A 130 -13.48 -3.55 -40.44
C GLY A 130 -12.53 -2.38 -40.64
N ILE A 131 -12.03 -2.17 -41.87
CA ILE A 131 -11.13 -1.07 -42.22
C ILE A 131 -11.96 0.14 -42.60
N VAL A 132 -11.99 1.15 -41.72
CA VAL A 132 -12.70 2.41 -41.99
C VAL A 132 -11.94 3.25 -43.01
N VAL A 133 -12.55 3.51 -44.16
CA VAL A 133 -12.05 4.44 -45.17
C VAL A 133 -12.76 5.79 -44.98
N LYS A 134 -12.01 6.88 -44.76
CA LYS A 134 -12.60 8.22 -44.79
C LYS A 134 -12.92 8.54 -46.25
N ARG A 135 -14.20 8.77 -46.54
CA ARG A 135 -14.67 9.33 -47.82
C ARG A 135 -14.26 10.79 -47.94
#